data_AF-A0A510KKS7-F1
#
_entry.id   AF-A0A510KKS7-F1
#
_cell.length_a   1.000
_cell.length_b   1.000
_cell.length_c   1.000
_cell.angle_alpha   90.00
_cell.angle_beta   90.00
_cell.angle_gamma   90.00
#
_symmetry.space_group_name_H-M   'P 1'
#
loop_
_entity.id
_entity.type
_entity.pdbx_description
1 polymer ?
#
loop_
_entity_poly.entity_id
_entity_poly.type
_entity_poly.pdbx_seq_one_letter_code
_entity_poly.pdbx_strand_id
1 'polypeptide(L)'
;MSTFRINKNKNFTVISNIHLKERKMSLKAKGLLTLMLSLPEDWDYSIKGLISICVENRLAIRNALDELKEFGYLRIEKLYPDSDRKKIEYEYNIYEVPISIEKRQKKQDSKNQGVENQHLENEDVENQSVENQPQLKTNTLSTKELNTKLLNTYSLFMEKWNELANECELSIIKSFTENRKKKLSELLKKYTEEEIIETMMKIKNINFLLGRTEKSNWKISFDDFLNEEKFIKILEGAYYDGIKSNGKRQSAKIAKSAGAKKEYGF
;
A
#
# COMPACT_ATOMS: atom_id res chain seq x y z
N MET A 1 -31.46 18.27 -23.56
CA MET A 1 -31.17 16.86 -23.90
C MET A 1 -30.10 16.87 -24.99
N SER A 2 -28.92 16.29 -24.75
CA SER A 2 -27.83 16.27 -25.74
C SER A 2 -27.89 15.02 -26.61
N THR A 3 -27.51 15.15 -27.89
CA THR A 3 -27.32 14.01 -28.79
C THR A 3 -25.89 14.00 -29.30
N PHE A 4 -25.22 12.86 -29.17
CA PHE A 4 -23.83 12.68 -29.61
C PHE A 4 -23.84 11.89 -30.93
N ARG A 5 -23.13 12.39 -31.94
CA ARG A 5 -22.98 11.75 -33.25
C ARG A 5 -21.49 11.54 -33.52
N ILE A 6 -21.11 10.31 -33.87
CA ILE A 6 -19.71 9.93 -34.10
C ILE A 6 -19.54 9.61 -35.59
N ASN A 7 -18.97 10.54 -36.34
CA ASN A 7 -18.63 10.33 -37.74
C ASN A 7 -17.22 9.72 -37.83
N LYS A 8 -17.11 8.43 -38.16
CA LYS A 8 -15.83 7.79 -38.51
C LYS A 8 -15.72 7.69 -40.03
N ASN A 9 -14.63 8.19 -40.61
CA ASN A 9 -14.50 8.41 -42.05
C ASN A 9 -13.15 8.00 -42.67
N LYS A 10 -12.18 7.54 -41.87
CA LYS A 10 -10.99 6.74 -42.21
C LYS A 10 -10.26 6.30 -40.92
N ASN A 11 -9.17 5.54 -41.05
CA ASN A 11 -8.20 5.21 -39.98
C ASN A 11 -8.85 4.76 -38.66
N PHE A 12 -9.51 3.60 -38.67
CA PHE A 12 -10.12 2.98 -37.49
C PHE A 12 -9.58 1.58 -37.26
N THR A 13 -9.36 1.23 -36.00
CA THR A 13 -9.13 -0.17 -35.58
C THR A 13 -10.47 -0.80 -35.20
N VAL A 14 -10.67 -2.06 -35.56
CA VAL A 14 -11.78 -2.89 -35.07
C VAL A 14 -11.29 -3.61 -33.83
N ILE A 15 -11.91 -3.33 -32.68
CA ILE A 15 -11.57 -3.93 -31.39
C ILE A 15 -12.87 -4.29 -30.67
N SER A 16 -12.85 -5.41 -29.96
CA SER A 16 -13.91 -5.89 -29.07
C SER A 16 -14.32 -4.83 -28.05
N ASN A 17 -15.61 -4.82 -27.70
CA ASN A 17 -16.16 -3.88 -26.73
C ASN A 17 -16.12 -4.42 -25.28
N ILE A 18 -15.41 -5.52 -25.01
CA ILE A 18 -15.40 -6.18 -23.69
C ILE A 18 -14.72 -5.31 -22.64
N HIS A 19 -13.48 -4.87 -22.87
CA HIS A 19 -12.74 -4.02 -21.93
C HIS A 19 -13.40 -2.66 -21.72
N LEU A 20 -14.01 -2.09 -22.76
CA LEU A 20 -14.75 -0.82 -22.66
C LEU A 20 -15.95 -0.93 -21.70
N LYS A 21 -16.61 -2.10 -21.66
CA LYS A 21 -17.78 -2.38 -20.80
C LYS A 21 -17.44 -2.74 -19.36
N GLU A 22 -16.20 -3.11 -19.05
CA GLU A 22 -15.77 -3.44 -17.68
C GLU A 22 -15.99 -2.24 -16.75
N ARG A 23 -16.80 -2.38 -15.69
CA ARG A 23 -17.15 -1.25 -14.82
C ARG A 23 -16.09 -0.91 -13.78
N LYS A 24 -15.25 -1.88 -13.41
CA LYS A 24 -14.23 -1.70 -12.37
C LYS A 24 -12.91 -1.13 -12.90
N MET A 25 -12.67 -1.22 -14.21
CA MET A 25 -11.42 -0.77 -14.84
C MET A 25 -11.48 0.71 -15.23
N SER A 26 -10.41 1.45 -14.95
CA SER A 26 -10.27 2.87 -15.18
C SER A 26 -10.33 3.25 -16.67
N LEU A 27 -10.74 4.49 -16.95
CA LEU A 27 -10.70 5.03 -18.31
C LEU A 27 -9.26 5.12 -18.86
N LYS A 28 -8.24 5.22 -17.99
CA LYS A 28 -6.83 5.24 -18.39
C LYS A 28 -6.37 3.86 -18.88
N ALA A 29 -6.65 2.79 -18.14
CA ALA A 29 -6.36 1.42 -18.59
C ALA A 29 -7.16 1.04 -19.85
N LYS A 30 -8.44 1.43 -19.93
CA LYS A 30 -9.25 1.24 -21.15
C LYS A 30 -8.67 1.97 -22.36
N GLY A 31 -8.29 3.24 -22.20
CA GLY A 31 -7.64 4.03 -23.25
C GLY A 31 -6.34 3.40 -23.69
N LEU A 32 -5.45 3.08 -22.74
CA LEU A 32 -4.15 2.48 -23.02
C LEU A 32 -4.26 1.11 -23.72
N LEU A 33 -5.16 0.22 -23.28
CA LEU A 33 -5.39 -1.05 -23.98
C LEU A 33 -5.92 -0.85 -25.40
N THR A 34 -6.83 0.11 -25.60
CA THR A 34 -7.37 0.43 -26.93
C THR A 34 -6.29 1.00 -27.85
N LEU A 35 -5.37 1.81 -27.32
CA LEU A 35 -4.19 2.29 -28.03
C LEU A 35 -3.24 1.14 -28.35
N MET A 36 -2.89 0.30 -27.38
CA MET A 36 -1.98 -0.84 -27.57
C MET A 36 -2.52 -1.83 -28.62
N LEU A 37 -3.83 -2.11 -28.63
CA LEU A 37 -4.48 -2.95 -29.65
C LEU A 37 -4.65 -2.26 -31.03
N SER A 38 -4.23 -1.00 -31.17
CA SER A 38 -4.22 -0.24 -32.44
C SER A 38 -2.83 -0.04 -33.05
N LEU A 39 -1.77 -0.49 -32.36
CA LEU A 39 -0.38 -0.37 -32.79
C LEU A 39 0.10 -1.64 -33.52
N PRO A 40 1.17 -1.56 -34.32
CA PRO A 40 1.81 -2.73 -34.94
C PRO A 40 2.36 -3.75 -33.93
N GLU A 41 2.51 -5.01 -34.35
CA GLU A 41 3.04 -6.08 -33.49
C GLU A 41 4.51 -5.85 -33.09
N ASP A 42 5.29 -5.16 -33.92
CA ASP A 42 6.71 -4.82 -33.74
C ASP A 42 6.96 -3.53 -32.94
N TRP A 43 5.92 -2.92 -32.38
CA TRP A 43 6.03 -1.67 -31.63
C TRP A 43 6.75 -1.82 -30.27
N ASP A 44 7.43 -0.76 -29.79
CA ASP A 44 7.98 -0.72 -28.42
C ASP A 44 6.87 -0.55 -27.37
N TYR A 45 6.27 -1.66 -26.96
CA TYR A 45 5.31 -1.74 -25.84
C TYR A 45 5.96 -1.56 -24.46
N SER A 46 7.26 -1.25 -24.36
CA SER A 46 7.86 -0.88 -23.08
C SER A 46 7.27 0.42 -22.54
N ILE A 47 7.47 0.65 -21.24
CA ILE A 47 7.08 1.91 -20.60
C ILE A 47 7.71 3.12 -21.32
N LYS A 48 8.87 3.01 -22.00
CA LYS A 48 9.47 4.12 -22.74
C LYS A 48 8.73 4.41 -24.07
N GLY A 49 8.54 3.41 -24.91
CA GLY A 49 7.82 3.56 -26.18
C GLY A 49 6.33 3.87 -26.04
N LEU A 50 5.69 3.47 -24.93
CA LEU A 50 4.34 3.92 -24.62
C LEU A 50 4.28 5.40 -24.18
N ILE A 51 5.31 5.91 -23.48
CA ILE A 51 5.38 7.35 -23.13
C ILE A 51 5.63 8.20 -24.38
N SER A 52 6.41 7.76 -25.37
CA SER A 52 6.72 8.58 -26.54
C SER A 52 5.51 8.92 -27.42
N ILE A 53 4.38 8.25 -27.23
CA ILE A 53 3.10 8.47 -27.93
C ILE A 53 1.96 8.93 -27.00
N CYS A 54 2.19 9.06 -25.69
CA CYS A 54 1.19 9.46 -24.70
C CYS A 54 1.54 10.82 -24.06
N VAL A 55 0.52 11.55 -23.61
CA VAL A 55 0.71 12.80 -22.83
C VAL A 55 0.83 12.46 -21.32
N GLU A 56 0.35 11.29 -20.95
CA GLU A 56 0.44 10.69 -19.62
C GLU A 56 1.89 10.50 -19.15
N ASN A 57 2.17 10.90 -17.91
CA ASN A 57 3.47 10.67 -17.31
C ASN A 57 3.78 9.17 -17.12
N ARG A 58 5.07 8.85 -16.94
CA ARG A 58 5.60 7.49 -16.72
C ARG A 58 4.81 6.67 -15.70
N LEU A 59 4.33 7.34 -14.65
CA LEU A 59 3.51 6.75 -13.61
C LEU A 59 2.13 6.32 -14.13
N ALA A 60 1.39 7.22 -14.77
CA ALA A 60 0.03 6.94 -15.22
C ALA A 60 0.01 5.76 -16.22
N ILE A 61 1.01 5.67 -17.09
CA ILE A 61 1.25 4.51 -17.95
C ILE A 61 1.52 3.25 -17.12
N ARG A 62 2.44 3.30 -16.14
CA ARG A 62 2.75 2.15 -15.27
C ARG A 62 1.52 1.63 -14.53
N ASN A 63 0.77 2.52 -13.90
CA ASN A 63 -0.43 2.18 -13.12
C ASN A 63 -1.52 1.57 -14.02
N ALA A 64 -1.70 2.10 -15.23
CA ALA A 64 -2.61 1.52 -16.22
C ALA A 64 -2.13 0.13 -16.70
N LEU A 65 -0.83 -0.08 -16.93
CA LEU A 65 -0.29 -1.41 -17.27
C LEU A 65 -0.44 -2.42 -16.12
N ASP A 66 -0.28 -2.01 -14.87
CA ASP A 66 -0.48 -2.88 -13.71
C ASP A 66 -1.96 -3.24 -13.51
N GLU A 67 -2.88 -2.28 -13.73
CA GLU A 67 -4.33 -2.53 -13.79
C GLU A 67 -4.69 -3.51 -14.93
N LEU A 68 -4.09 -3.38 -16.13
CA LEU A 68 -4.32 -4.33 -17.23
C LEU A 68 -3.84 -5.75 -16.93
N LYS A 69 -2.81 -5.93 -16.09
CA LYS A 69 -2.39 -7.25 -15.59
C LYS A 69 -3.40 -7.81 -14.59
N GLU A 70 -3.92 -6.96 -13.71
CA GLU A 70 -4.93 -7.35 -12.72
C GLU A 70 -6.19 -7.89 -13.40
N PHE A 71 -6.77 -7.15 -14.36
CA PHE A 71 -7.93 -7.59 -15.12
C PHE A 71 -7.63 -8.75 -16.08
N GLY A 72 -6.35 -8.95 -16.44
CA GLY A 72 -5.87 -10.06 -17.26
C GLY A 72 -5.85 -9.77 -18.77
N TYR A 73 -5.80 -8.50 -19.16
CA TYR A 73 -5.62 -8.06 -20.55
C TYR A 73 -4.13 -7.93 -20.95
N LEU A 74 -3.21 -7.89 -19.98
CA LEU A 74 -1.77 -7.83 -20.21
C LEU A 74 -1.03 -8.90 -19.41
N ARG A 75 -0.02 -9.51 -20.03
CA ARG A 75 1.01 -10.27 -19.33
C ARG A 75 2.38 -9.82 -19.82
N ILE A 76 3.32 -9.66 -18.89
CA ILE A 76 4.74 -9.44 -19.21
C ILE A 76 5.50 -10.68 -18.75
N GLU A 77 6.07 -11.44 -19.67
CA GLU A 77 6.97 -12.55 -19.34
C GLU A 77 8.43 -12.05 -19.38
N LYS A 78 9.20 -12.29 -18.31
CA LYS A 78 10.61 -11.90 -18.23
C LYS A 78 11.46 -13.00 -18.87
N LEU A 79 12.14 -12.66 -19.96
CA LEU A 79 13.02 -13.54 -20.69
C LEU A 79 14.45 -13.34 -20.16
N TYR A 80 15.01 -14.40 -19.60
CA TYR A 80 16.39 -14.39 -19.11
C TYR A 80 17.38 -14.65 -20.26
N PRO A 81 18.66 -14.27 -20.10
CA PRO A 81 19.72 -14.68 -21.00
C PRO A 81 19.77 -16.20 -21.17
N ASP A 82 20.07 -16.63 -22.39
CA ASP A 82 20.22 -18.02 -22.82
C ASP A 82 21.20 -18.01 -24.02
N SER A 83 21.51 -19.16 -24.62
CA SER A 83 22.46 -19.30 -25.74
C SER A 83 22.23 -18.29 -26.89
N ASP A 84 20.97 -17.97 -27.20
CA ASP A 84 20.59 -16.97 -28.21
C ASP A 84 20.46 -15.54 -27.64
N ARG A 85 20.13 -15.40 -26.36
CA ARG A 85 19.77 -14.10 -25.72
C ARG A 85 20.89 -13.56 -24.85
N LYS A 86 21.54 -12.50 -25.29
CA LYS A 86 22.66 -11.86 -24.56
C LYS A 86 22.24 -10.90 -23.44
N LYS A 87 20.94 -10.62 -23.27
CA LYS A 87 20.38 -9.65 -22.31
C LYS A 87 19.04 -10.14 -21.75
N ILE A 88 18.61 -9.52 -20.65
CA ILE A 88 17.24 -9.69 -20.13
C ILE A 88 16.28 -8.94 -21.07
N GLU A 89 15.28 -9.66 -21.57
CA GLU A 89 14.21 -9.17 -22.44
C GLU A 89 12.85 -9.28 -21.73
N TYR A 90 11.83 -8.58 -22.24
CA TYR A 90 10.48 -8.58 -21.68
C TYR A 90 9.45 -8.73 -22.81
N GLU A 91 8.67 -9.80 -22.75
CA GLU A 91 7.66 -10.15 -23.76
C GLU A 91 6.28 -9.64 -23.32
N TYR A 92 5.73 -8.66 -24.03
CA TYR A 92 4.44 -8.02 -23.73
C TYR A 92 3.32 -8.74 -24.48
N ASN A 93 2.72 -9.74 -23.84
CA ASN A 93 1.56 -10.45 -24.36
C ASN A 93 0.29 -9.63 -24.05
N ILE A 94 -0.34 -9.06 -25.07
CA ILE A 94 -1.53 -8.21 -24.96
C ILE A 94 -2.75 -9.01 -25.45
N TYR A 95 -3.88 -8.91 -24.75
CA TYR A 95 -5.08 -9.69 -25.02
C TYR A 95 -6.32 -8.80 -25.14
N GLU A 96 -7.09 -9.01 -26.20
CA GLU A 96 -8.38 -8.34 -26.44
C GLU A 96 -9.51 -8.88 -25.54
N VAL A 97 -9.37 -10.13 -25.07
CA VAL A 97 -10.30 -10.83 -24.17
C VAL A 97 -9.53 -11.22 -22.91
N PRO A 98 -10.06 -10.96 -21.69
CA PRO A 98 -9.26 -11.13 -20.48
C PRO A 98 -8.97 -12.60 -20.19
N ILE A 99 -7.69 -12.91 -19.91
CA ILE A 99 -7.22 -14.26 -19.62
C ILE A 99 -7.94 -14.81 -18.37
N SER A 100 -8.38 -16.08 -18.41
CA SER A 100 -8.97 -16.75 -17.23
C SER A 100 -7.99 -16.81 -16.05
N ILE A 101 -8.50 -16.66 -14.82
CA ILE A 101 -7.69 -16.51 -13.60
C ILE A 101 -6.64 -17.62 -13.46
N GLU A 102 -7.01 -18.87 -13.77
CA GLU A 102 -6.09 -20.01 -13.77
C GLU A 102 -4.87 -19.82 -14.69
N LYS A 103 -5.08 -19.33 -15.92
CA LYS A 103 -4.00 -19.15 -16.91
C LYS A 103 -3.05 -18.03 -16.50
N ARG A 104 -3.50 -17.05 -15.69
CA ARG A 104 -2.64 -16.02 -15.09
C ARG A 104 -1.63 -16.66 -14.13
N GLN A 105 -2.12 -17.55 -13.26
CA GLN A 105 -1.33 -18.25 -12.24
C GLN A 105 -0.36 -19.29 -12.83
N LYS A 106 -0.87 -20.20 -13.69
CA LYS A 106 -0.22 -21.45 -14.17
C LYS A 106 1.13 -21.34 -14.93
N LYS A 107 1.81 -20.19 -14.97
CA LYS A 107 3.23 -20.06 -15.40
C LYS A 107 4.17 -19.47 -14.34
N GLN A 108 3.68 -18.85 -13.25
CA GLN A 108 4.58 -18.22 -12.26
C GLN A 108 5.35 -19.26 -11.42
N ASP A 109 4.79 -20.45 -11.23
CA ASP A 109 5.38 -21.50 -10.38
C ASP A 109 6.43 -22.38 -11.11
N SER A 110 6.56 -22.27 -12.44
CA SER A 110 7.24 -23.27 -13.28
C SER A 110 8.70 -22.97 -13.67
N LYS A 111 9.36 -21.97 -13.05
CA LYS A 111 10.79 -21.66 -13.30
C LYS A 111 11.63 -21.43 -12.02
N ASN A 112 11.23 -21.99 -10.87
CA ASN A 112 12.02 -21.94 -9.63
C ASN A 112 13.07 -23.06 -9.53
N GLN A 113 14.05 -23.04 -10.45
CA GLN A 113 15.36 -23.67 -10.33
C GLN A 113 16.38 -22.77 -11.04
N GLY A 114 17.37 -22.16 -10.39
CA GLY A 114 17.64 -22.07 -8.94
C GLY A 114 18.93 -21.26 -8.69
N VAL A 115 19.44 -21.34 -7.45
CA VAL A 115 20.77 -20.86 -6.99
C VAL A 115 20.93 -19.34 -6.72
N GLU A 116 21.43 -19.09 -5.50
CA GLU A 116 22.10 -17.93 -4.90
C GLU A 116 21.55 -16.49 -4.95
N ASN A 117 21.63 -15.85 -3.77
CA ASN A 117 21.61 -14.40 -3.61
C ASN A 117 22.97 -13.83 -4.04
N GLN A 118 22.99 -12.79 -4.87
CA GLN A 118 24.07 -11.81 -4.85
C GLN A 118 23.48 -10.41 -4.74
N HIS A 119 24.06 -9.63 -3.82
CA HIS A 119 23.84 -8.20 -3.63
C HIS A 119 24.70 -7.42 -4.63
N LEU A 120 24.71 -6.09 -4.51
CA LEU A 120 25.41 -5.10 -5.34
C LEU A 120 24.60 -4.78 -6.62
N GLU A 121 23.85 -3.68 -6.65
CA GLU A 121 24.29 -2.26 -6.71
C GLU A 121 24.74 -1.86 -8.12
N ASN A 122 24.02 -0.88 -8.68
CA ASN A 122 24.60 0.42 -8.95
C ASN A 122 23.50 1.48 -8.75
N GLU A 123 23.86 2.60 -8.15
CA GLU A 123 23.00 3.77 -8.05
C GLU A 123 22.99 4.51 -9.39
N ASP A 124 21.85 5.14 -9.73
CA ASP A 124 21.90 6.57 -10.01
C ASP A 124 20.58 7.21 -9.61
N VAL A 125 20.61 8.45 -9.11
CA VAL A 125 19.54 8.98 -8.27
C VAL A 125 18.67 9.99 -9.00
N GLU A 126 17.41 9.63 -9.24
CA GLU A 126 16.34 10.64 -9.20
C GLU A 126 15.03 10.08 -8.63
N ASN A 127 14.50 10.75 -7.60
CA ASN A 127 13.37 10.26 -6.80
C ASN A 127 12.04 10.86 -7.26
N GLN A 128 11.10 9.99 -7.63
CA GLN A 128 9.71 10.12 -7.20
C GLN A 128 9.03 8.75 -7.20
N SER A 129 8.92 8.17 -6.00
CA SER A 129 8.30 6.87 -5.73
C SER A 129 6.79 7.02 -5.58
N VAL A 130 6.04 5.95 -5.89
CA VAL A 130 4.59 6.07 -6.02
C VAL A 130 3.81 4.89 -5.47
N GLU A 131 2.82 5.26 -4.67
CA GLU A 131 1.51 4.64 -4.46
C GLU A 131 1.00 3.75 -5.62
N ASN A 132 1.04 2.41 -5.42
CA ASN A 132 -0.08 1.57 -5.85
C ASN A 132 -0.10 0.19 -5.18
N GLN A 133 -1.32 -0.25 -4.83
CA GLN A 133 -1.75 -1.63 -4.54
C GLN A 133 -3.29 -1.63 -4.52
N PRO A 134 -3.98 -2.79 -4.61
CA PRO A 134 -3.50 -4.16 -4.85
C PRO A 134 -4.24 -4.87 -6.01
N GLN A 135 -3.88 -6.13 -6.35
CA GLN A 135 -4.86 -7.25 -6.26
C GLN A 135 -4.27 -8.67 -6.45
N LEU A 136 -5.14 -9.68 -6.28
CA LEU A 136 -4.89 -10.77 -5.32
C LEU A 136 -5.72 -12.05 -5.56
N LYS A 137 -5.40 -13.11 -4.79
CA LYS A 137 -5.83 -14.53 -4.84
C LYS A 137 -5.46 -15.28 -6.14
N THR A 138 -5.42 -16.61 -6.16
CA THR A 138 -5.29 -17.63 -5.09
C THR A 138 -3.77 -17.94 -4.95
N ASN A 139 -3.23 -19.08 -4.48
CA ASN A 139 -3.70 -20.05 -3.46
C ASN A 139 -3.33 -19.61 -2.03
N THR A 140 -2.59 -18.51 -1.90
CA THR A 140 -2.25 -17.74 -0.69
C THR A 140 -3.47 -17.06 -0.05
N LEU A 141 -4.59 -17.78 0.09
CA LEU A 141 -5.91 -17.23 0.41
C LEU A 141 -5.92 -16.31 1.64
N SER A 142 -5.27 -16.72 2.73
CA SER A 142 -5.14 -15.93 3.96
C SER A 142 -4.38 -14.61 3.75
N THR A 143 -3.11 -14.65 3.33
CA THR A 143 -2.30 -13.43 3.15
C THR A 143 -2.87 -12.49 2.09
N LYS A 144 -3.52 -13.03 1.06
CA LYS A 144 -4.19 -12.23 0.04
C LYS A 144 -5.38 -11.47 0.65
N GLU A 145 -6.28 -12.15 1.35
CA GLU A 145 -7.46 -11.53 1.99
C GLU A 145 -7.07 -10.52 3.09
N LEU A 146 -6.07 -10.88 3.90
CA LEU A 146 -5.45 -10.00 4.90
C LEU A 146 -4.88 -8.74 4.27
N ASN A 147 -4.18 -8.82 3.13
CA ASN A 147 -3.64 -7.63 2.47
C ASN A 147 -4.74 -6.68 1.99
N THR A 148 -5.87 -7.18 1.47
CA THR A 148 -7.04 -6.33 1.17
C THR A 148 -7.64 -5.71 2.42
N LYS A 149 -7.82 -6.47 3.51
CA LYS A 149 -8.34 -5.90 4.77
C LYS A 149 -7.40 -4.82 5.29
N LEU A 150 -6.10 -5.10 5.32
CA LEU A 150 -5.05 -4.21 5.83
C LEU A 150 -4.92 -2.92 5.01
N LEU A 151 -5.07 -2.98 3.67
CA LEU A 151 -5.12 -1.76 2.86
C LEU A 151 -6.35 -0.90 3.18
N ASN A 152 -7.51 -1.55 3.39
CA ASN A 152 -8.74 -0.87 3.80
C ASN A 152 -8.60 -0.27 5.22
N THR A 153 -7.94 -0.94 6.18
CA THR A 153 -7.71 -0.36 7.51
C THR A 153 -6.76 0.83 7.43
N TYR A 154 -5.70 0.79 6.62
CA TYR A 154 -4.84 1.96 6.42
C TYR A 154 -5.59 3.16 5.82
N SER A 155 -6.55 2.93 4.93
CA SER A 155 -7.46 3.98 4.44
C SER A 155 -8.36 4.51 5.54
N LEU A 156 -8.98 3.63 6.34
CA LEU A 156 -9.86 3.99 7.46
C LEU A 156 -9.14 4.80 8.54
N PHE A 157 -7.92 4.40 8.93
CA PHE A 157 -7.10 5.16 9.88
C PHE A 157 -6.66 6.51 9.31
N MET A 158 -6.42 6.62 8.00
CA MET A 158 -6.13 7.90 7.35
C MET A 158 -7.34 8.83 7.34
N GLU A 159 -8.51 8.31 6.96
CA GLU A 159 -9.78 9.04 6.96
C GLU A 159 -10.12 9.55 8.37
N LYS A 160 -10.11 8.66 9.37
CA LYS A 160 -10.43 8.99 10.76
C LYS A 160 -9.41 9.94 11.42
N TRP A 161 -8.12 9.86 11.08
CA TRP A 161 -7.17 10.90 11.50
C TRP A 161 -7.44 12.23 10.82
N ASN A 162 -7.73 12.25 9.52
CA ASN A 162 -7.96 13.47 8.77
C ASN A 162 -9.27 14.18 9.17
N GLU A 163 -10.32 13.44 9.53
CA GLU A 163 -11.51 13.97 10.22
C GLU A 163 -11.13 14.69 11.52
N LEU A 164 -10.47 13.97 12.44
CA LEU A 164 -10.00 14.51 13.73
C LEU A 164 -9.09 15.74 13.54
N ALA A 165 -8.21 15.72 12.54
CA ALA A 165 -7.29 16.81 12.25
C ALA A 165 -8.01 18.07 11.75
N ASN A 166 -9.10 17.91 10.99
CA ASN A 166 -9.99 19.01 10.61
C ASN A 166 -10.78 19.54 11.82
N GLU A 167 -11.31 18.67 12.70
CA GLU A 167 -12.00 19.08 13.94
C GLU A 167 -11.09 19.86 14.91
N CYS A 168 -9.80 19.48 14.97
CA CYS A 168 -8.88 19.90 16.03
C CYS A 168 -7.70 20.76 15.57
N GLU A 169 -7.69 21.23 14.31
CA GLU A 169 -6.58 21.96 13.68
C GLU A 169 -5.20 21.25 13.78
N LEU A 170 -5.17 19.94 13.53
CA LEU A 170 -3.94 19.14 13.52
C LEU A 170 -3.41 18.94 12.08
N SER A 171 -2.21 18.37 11.96
CA SER A 171 -1.60 18.09 10.66
C SER A 171 -2.28 16.92 9.95
N ILE A 172 -3.01 17.22 8.86
CA ILE A 172 -3.59 16.27 7.91
C ILE A 172 -2.47 15.44 7.25
N ILE A 173 -2.69 14.13 7.09
CA ILE A 173 -1.79 13.24 6.35
C ILE A 173 -2.27 13.00 4.91
N LYS A 174 -1.35 13.15 3.95
CA LYS A 174 -1.62 12.97 2.51
C LYS A 174 -1.27 11.58 1.98
N SER A 175 -0.58 10.75 2.76
CA SER A 175 -0.16 9.40 2.35
C SER A 175 0.25 8.52 3.55
N PHE A 176 0.13 7.21 3.38
CA PHE A 176 0.53 6.21 4.37
C PHE A 176 1.89 5.61 3.97
N THR A 177 2.98 6.17 4.50
CA THR A 177 4.35 5.70 4.22
C THR A 177 4.60 4.31 4.83
N GLU A 178 5.56 3.55 4.29
CA GLU A 178 5.89 2.21 4.81
C GLU A 178 6.25 2.21 6.31
N ASN A 179 6.86 3.29 6.81
CA ASN A 179 7.14 3.46 8.25
C ASN A 179 5.84 3.59 9.08
N ARG A 180 4.84 4.31 8.58
CA ARG A 180 3.51 4.42 9.21
C ARG A 180 2.78 3.06 9.15
N LYS A 181 2.83 2.37 8.01
CA LYS A 181 2.26 1.01 7.86
C LYS A 181 2.88 0.05 8.87
N LYS A 182 4.21 0.06 9.01
CA LYS A 182 4.94 -0.75 10.00
C LYS A 182 4.45 -0.47 11.42
N LYS A 183 4.52 0.79 11.89
CA LYS A 183 4.07 1.20 13.23
C LYS A 183 2.62 0.80 13.51
N LEU A 184 1.69 1.06 12.58
CA LEU A 184 0.29 0.68 12.76
C LEU A 184 0.12 -0.85 12.78
N SER A 185 0.86 -1.60 11.98
CA SER A 185 0.90 -3.07 12.05
C SER A 185 1.55 -3.63 13.32
N GLU A 186 2.25 -2.81 14.10
CA GLU A 186 2.81 -3.16 15.41
C GLU A 186 1.79 -2.89 16.53
N LEU A 187 0.98 -1.83 16.41
CA LEU A 187 -0.19 -1.59 17.27
C LEU A 187 -1.31 -2.63 17.04
N LEU A 188 -1.64 -2.95 15.78
CA LEU A 188 -2.66 -3.95 15.41
C LEU A 188 -2.30 -5.42 15.78
N LYS A 189 -1.11 -5.66 16.35
CA LYS A 189 -0.74 -6.94 16.99
C LYS A 189 -1.03 -6.98 18.48
N LYS A 190 -1.40 -5.84 19.08
CA LYS A 190 -1.55 -5.61 20.52
C LYS A 190 -2.94 -5.12 20.90
N TYR A 191 -3.61 -4.39 19.99
CA TYR A 191 -4.89 -3.74 20.18
C TYR A 191 -5.81 -3.97 18.97
N THR A 192 -7.12 -3.89 19.15
CA THR A 192 -8.09 -4.01 18.05
C THR A 192 -8.17 -2.76 17.19
N GLU A 193 -8.83 -2.85 16.03
CA GLU A 193 -9.07 -1.70 15.15
C GLU A 193 -9.90 -0.63 15.86
N GLU A 194 -10.89 -1.06 16.64
CA GLU A 194 -11.78 -0.22 17.44
C GLU A 194 -11.05 0.48 18.59
N GLU A 195 -10.22 -0.24 19.35
CA GLU A 195 -9.44 0.34 20.48
C GLU A 195 -8.49 1.45 20.01
N ILE A 196 -7.83 1.27 18.87
CA ILE A 196 -6.93 2.27 18.30
C ILE A 196 -7.75 3.48 17.79
N ILE A 197 -8.90 3.27 17.14
CA ILE A 197 -9.77 4.37 16.69
C ILE A 197 -10.35 5.14 17.90
N GLU A 198 -10.83 4.47 18.94
CA GLU A 198 -11.32 5.15 20.16
C GLU A 198 -10.20 5.98 20.82
N THR A 199 -8.99 5.42 20.91
CA THR A 199 -7.81 6.09 21.45
C THR A 199 -7.36 7.29 20.60
N MET A 200 -7.57 7.23 19.28
CA MET A 200 -7.38 8.37 18.39
C MET A 200 -8.44 9.46 18.66
N MET A 201 -9.72 9.08 18.77
CA MET A 201 -10.81 10.03 19.04
C MET A 201 -10.75 10.64 20.44
N LYS A 202 -10.07 10.01 21.41
CA LYS A 202 -9.77 10.57 22.75
C LYS A 202 -8.93 11.85 22.69
N ILE A 203 -8.09 12.03 21.66
CA ILE A 203 -7.18 13.19 21.49
C ILE A 203 -7.94 14.52 21.55
N LYS A 204 -9.16 14.61 21.00
CA LYS A 204 -9.92 15.87 20.96
C LYS A 204 -10.35 16.39 22.33
N ASN A 205 -10.29 15.53 23.35
CA ASN A 205 -10.60 15.87 24.74
C ASN A 205 -9.34 16.21 25.56
N ILE A 206 -8.15 16.30 24.95
CA ILE A 206 -6.85 16.40 25.63
C ILE A 206 -6.13 17.70 25.21
N ASN A 207 -6.30 18.76 25.99
CA ASN A 207 -5.78 20.11 25.68
C ASN A 207 -4.28 20.15 25.37
N PHE A 208 -3.47 19.37 26.12
CA PHE A 208 -2.02 19.26 25.89
C PHE A 208 -1.66 18.75 24.49
N LEU A 209 -2.40 17.77 23.95
CA LEU A 209 -2.13 17.22 22.63
C LEU A 209 -2.61 18.14 21.50
N LEU A 210 -3.54 19.04 21.79
CA LEU A 210 -4.06 20.05 20.86
C LEU A 210 -3.25 21.36 20.88
N GLY A 211 -2.16 21.45 21.66
CA GLY A 211 -1.41 22.69 21.86
C GLY A 211 -2.20 23.80 22.56
N ARG A 212 -3.30 23.45 23.24
CA ARG A 212 -4.22 24.38 23.93
C ARG A 212 -3.79 24.59 25.39
N THR A 213 -2.49 24.77 25.62
CA THR A 213 -1.93 24.96 26.98
C THR A 213 -0.93 26.09 27.03
N GLU A 214 -0.98 26.89 28.10
CA GLU A 214 -0.09 28.04 28.34
C GLU A 214 1.42 27.70 28.31
N LYS A 215 1.76 26.42 28.46
CA LYS A 215 3.14 25.91 28.57
C LYS A 215 3.69 25.37 27.25
N SER A 216 2.84 25.08 26.26
CA SER A 216 3.29 24.55 24.98
C SER A 216 2.21 24.63 23.89
N ASN A 217 2.62 25.18 22.74
CA ASN A 217 1.86 25.18 21.50
C ASN A 217 2.09 23.89 20.68
N TRP A 218 2.73 22.86 21.25
CA TRP A 218 2.98 21.59 20.57
C TRP A 218 1.66 20.85 20.30
N LYS A 219 1.43 20.52 19.02
CA LYS A 219 0.28 19.73 18.55
C LYS A 219 0.74 18.32 18.18
N ILE A 220 -0.05 17.30 18.54
CA ILE A 220 0.24 15.90 18.20
C ILE A 220 0.15 15.65 16.68
N SER A 221 1.15 14.96 16.11
CA SER A 221 1.11 14.47 14.73
C SER A 221 0.69 13.00 14.64
N PHE A 222 0.32 12.54 13.45
CA PHE A 222 0.00 11.13 13.24
C PHE A 222 1.19 10.20 13.54
N ASP A 223 2.41 10.64 13.26
CA ASP A 223 3.63 9.86 13.54
C ASP A 223 3.97 9.79 15.03
N ASP A 224 3.45 10.74 15.82
CA ASP A 224 3.45 10.72 17.29
C ASP A 224 2.36 9.80 17.84
N PHE A 225 1.14 9.83 17.28
CA PHE A 225 0.07 8.90 17.68
C PHE A 225 0.45 7.44 17.41
N LEU A 226 1.10 7.17 16.27
CA LEU A 226 1.65 5.85 15.93
C LEU A 226 2.94 5.48 16.71
N ASN A 227 3.41 6.29 17.67
CA ASN A 227 4.48 5.88 18.58
C ASN A 227 3.87 5.13 19.77
N GLU A 228 4.27 3.88 19.99
CA GLU A 228 3.69 3.01 21.03
C GLU A 228 3.71 3.64 22.44
N GLU A 229 4.81 4.30 22.84
CA GLU A 229 4.86 4.95 24.16
C GLU A 229 3.89 6.12 24.30
N LYS A 230 3.58 6.82 23.21
CA LYS A 230 2.60 7.92 23.21
C LYS A 230 1.18 7.35 23.12
N PHE A 231 0.96 6.35 22.29
CA PHE A 231 -0.31 5.62 22.20
C PHE A 231 -0.77 5.09 23.56
N ILE A 232 0.11 4.38 24.28
CA ILE A 232 -0.18 3.84 25.62
C ILE A 232 -0.55 4.97 26.60
N LYS A 233 0.18 6.10 26.60
CA LYS A 233 -0.12 7.25 27.46
C LYS A 233 -1.45 7.94 27.12
N ILE A 234 -1.94 7.84 25.88
CA ILE A 234 -3.27 8.32 25.48
C ILE A 234 -4.36 7.30 25.90
N LEU A 235 -4.11 6.01 25.69
CA LEU A 235 -4.99 4.90 26.09
C LEU A 235 -5.23 4.87 27.60
N GLU A 236 -4.16 4.94 28.40
CA GLU A 236 -4.15 5.00 29.87
C GLU A 236 -4.63 6.36 30.41
N GLY A 237 -4.83 7.36 29.54
CA GLY A 237 -5.31 8.69 29.93
C GLY A 237 -4.29 9.55 30.69
N ALA A 238 -3.00 9.23 30.64
CA ALA A 238 -1.92 9.95 31.33
C ALA A 238 -1.72 11.42 30.86
N TYR A 239 -2.42 11.84 29.80
CA TYR A 239 -2.47 13.23 29.34
C TYR A 239 -3.74 14.01 29.76
N TYR A 240 -4.73 13.38 30.39
CA TYR A 240 -5.89 14.11 30.93
C TYR A 240 -5.48 14.89 32.19
N ASP A 241 -5.77 16.19 32.19
CA ASP A 241 -5.57 17.11 33.32
C ASP A 241 -6.50 16.76 34.50
N GLY A 242 -6.22 15.65 35.19
CA GLY A 242 -7.02 15.16 36.32
C GLY A 242 -6.45 13.92 37.04
N ILE A 243 -5.81 12.98 36.34
CA ILE A 243 -5.38 11.70 36.95
C ILE A 243 -3.86 11.65 37.12
N LYS A 244 -3.39 11.92 38.35
CA LYS A 244 -2.00 11.68 38.75
C LYS A 244 -1.76 10.18 38.98
N SER A 245 -1.43 9.44 37.94
CA SER A 245 -0.98 8.04 38.05
C SER A 245 0.36 7.97 38.79
N ASN A 246 0.34 7.59 40.08
CA ASN A 246 1.51 7.51 40.96
C ASN A 246 2.38 6.26 40.66
N GLY A 247 2.84 6.11 39.41
CA GLY A 247 3.66 4.99 38.94
C GLY A 247 5.13 5.14 39.34
N LYS A 248 5.50 4.67 40.54
CA LYS A 248 6.92 4.56 40.94
C LYS A 248 7.66 3.59 40.00
N ARG A 249 8.71 4.07 39.33
CA ARG A 249 9.70 3.18 38.68
C ARG A 249 10.36 2.30 39.74
N GLN A 250 10.14 0.98 39.66
CA GLN A 250 11.03 0.00 40.28
C GLN A 250 11.57 -0.95 39.20
N SER A 251 12.85 -0.78 38.89
CA SER A 251 13.58 -1.66 37.97
C SER A 251 13.96 -2.96 38.68
N ALA A 252 13.16 -4.00 38.51
CA ALA A 252 13.43 -5.33 39.07
C ALA A 252 14.63 -5.99 38.37
N LYS A 253 15.83 -5.85 38.96
CA LYS A 253 16.99 -6.68 38.60
C LYS A 253 16.72 -8.12 39.04
N ILE A 254 16.59 -9.04 38.09
CA ILE A 254 16.54 -10.48 38.38
C ILE A 254 17.97 -10.98 38.64
N ALA A 255 18.30 -11.14 39.92
CA ALA A 255 19.49 -11.89 40.37
C ALA A 255 19.11 -13.35 40.67
N LYS A 256 20.02 -14.30 40.43
CA LYS A 256 19.76 -15.74 40.60
C LYS A 256 20.07 -16.24 42.02
N SER A 257 19.18 -17.12 42.51
CA SER A 257 19.46 -18.31 43.34
C SER A 257 20.37 -18.19 44.59
N ALA A 258 19.75 -18.11 45.76
CA ALA A 258 20.00 -18.96 46.93
C ALA A 258 18.87 -18.74 47.96
N GLY A 259 18.44 -19.68 48.80
CA GLY A 259 18.93 -21.05 48.97
C GLY A 259 19.01 -21.49 50.44
N ALA A 260 17.99 -21.20 51.25
CA ALA A 260 17.96 -21.52 52.69
C ALA A 260 16.60 -22.14 53.11
N LYS A 261 16.60 -22.88 54.23
CA LYS A 261 15.48 -23.73 54.66
C LYS A 261 14.45 -22.99 55.53
N LYS A 262 13.25 -23.60 55.65
CA LYS A 262 12.33 -23.38 56.78
C LYS A 262 12.99 -23.84 58.08
N GLU A 263 12.66 -23.18 59.18
CA GLU A 263 12.57 -23.84 60.50
C GLU A 263 11.44 -23.18 61.32
N TYR A 264 10.93 -23.88 62.34
CA TYR A 264 9.73 -23.49 63.12
C TYR A 264 10.13 -22.82 64.44
N GLY A 265 9.24 -21.99 65.02
CA GLY A 265 9.43 -21.47 66.37
C GLY A 265 8.26 -20.61 66.87
N PHE A 266 7.25 -21.28 67.44
CA PHE A 266 6.19 -20.80 68.35
C PHE A 266 5.69 -19.35 68.19
#